data_AF-A0A842SLC2-F1
#
_entry.id   AF-A0A842SLC2-F1
#
_cell.length_a   1.000
_cell.length_b   1.000
_cell.length_c   1.000
_cell.angle_alpha   90.00
_cell.angle_beta   90.00
_cell.angle_gamma   90.00
#
_symmetry.space_group_name_H-M   'P 1'
#
loop_
_entity.id
_entity.type
_entity.pdbx_description
1 polymer ?
#
loop_
_entity_poly.entity_id
_entity_poly.type
_entity_poly.pdbx_seq_one_letter_code
_entity_poly.pdbx_strand_id
1 'polypeptide(L)'
;MIKMNLPVVSMSVNTKKLTSFALVAFMAGGLLGSFFWNFGGVYVPRLDVSQGFGFMEQFESEVELKGFIKNYQSGYRPGVLFSIENLVGRGFTADAAESAQTLSGSDGNVDYSSTNIQVEGVDEADLVKTDGRYIYLVKNTKVYIIRCYPPEEAEVVSSIEQGVRVDSIYISGDKLVVFSYLPSSYQGVVRPEIVVGSDKTQVMVYDISDPANPTVDREFVMDGHYFNSRLIGEYLYFIIKNPAYLNEDEPVMPTIREGKEWTSIEPTEVWYSNMSRGWLEYTTITSLNIQDTDEPIKTETFLLDSGMSLYVSQKNIYMVGSDWGQNSTITKIAIQGGDITFRANASVPGYVLNQFSMDEFDGYFRIATTLDTWASEKAGSNVYVLDEGLELVGSLEGLAPGEQIYSARFMGERCYLVTFKKVDPLFTIDLSDPEGPEVLGKLKIPGFSNYLHPYDENVLIGIGKETTESEYGDFAWHQGVKISLFDVSDVENPRELAKLEIGDRGSNSPALHDHHAFLFSRERNLLVIPVLEAQIDESDFSGEVPPDFYGNYVYQGAYVFDISEEGIELRGKVTHIEDDSLMRSGYWFSSEYEVKRSLYIEDNLYTISSGMIKINTLDNLEEVASVRIGE
;
A
#
# COMPACT_ATOMS: atom_id res chain seq x y z
N MET A 1 3.78 11.76 59.48
CA MET A 1 2.46 11.23 59.11
C MET A 1 2.42 11.23 57.59
N ILE A 2 2.32 10.15 56.81
CA ILE A 2 2.15 8.70 56.97
C ILE A 2 3.00 8.09 55.83
N LYS A 3 3.88 7.12 56.11
CA LYS A 3 4.60 6.33 55.08
C LYS A 3 3.84 5.02 54.87
N MET A 4 3.39 4.75 53.64
CA MET A 4 2.89 3.42 53.25
C MET A 4 4.08 2.51 52.90
N ASN A 5 4.19 1.39 53.62
CA ASN A 5 5.08 0.27 53.30
C ASN A 5 4.33 -0.69 52.38
N LEU A 6 4.92 -1.06 51.23
CA LEU A 6 4.54 -2.25 50.46
C LEU A 6 5.49 -3.40 50.83
N PRO A 7 5.00 -4.65 50.97
CA PRO A 7 5.84 -5.79 51.29
C PRO A 7 6.56 -6.33 50.06
N VAL A 8 7.86 -6.56 50.19
CA VAL A 8 8.65 -7.38 49.26
C VAL A 8 8.31 -8.84 49.52
N VAL A 9 7.72 -9.53 48.54
CA VAL A 9 7.54 -10.99 48.56
C VAL A 9 8.71 -11.62 47.80
N SER A 10 9.67 -12.19 48.52
CA SER A 10 10.69 -13.07 47.94
C SER A 10 10.09 -14.48 47.77
N MET A 11 9.84 -14.93 46.54
CA MET A 11 9.54 -16.34 46.27
C MET A 11 10.84 -17.14 46.15
N SER A 12 11.10 -18.02 47.12
CA SER A 12 12.10 -19.09 46.95
C SER A 12 11.41 -20.34 46.40
N VAL A 13 11.76 -20.76 45.19
CA VAL A 13 11.24 -21.98 44.57
C VAL A 13 11.83 -23.20 45.28
N ASN A 14 10.98 -24.01 45.92
CA ASN A 14 11.39 -25.24 46.62
C ASN A 14 11.44 -26.42 45.65
N THR A 15 12.64 -26.71 45.15
CA THR A 15 12.94 -27.75 44.14
C THR A 15 12.61 -29.19 44.55
N LYS A 16 12.29 -29.46 45.83
CA LYS A 16 11.91 -30.80 46.30
C LYS A 16 10.43 -31.17 46.08
N LYS A 17 9.54 -30.21 45.80
CA LYS A 17 8.12 -30.51 45.47
C LYS A 17 7.87 -30.72 43.98
N LEU A 18 8.73 -30.19 43.10
CA LEU A 18 8.61 -30.37 41.64
C LEU A 18 8.97 -31.80 41.20
N THR A 19 9.96 -32.41 41.84
CA THR A 19 10.38 -33.80 41.56
C THR A 19 9.34 -34.83 41.99
N SER A 20 8.45 -34.49 42.92
CA SER A 20 7.36 -35.38 43.36
C SER A 20 6.24 -35.48 42.32
N PHE A 21 5.91 -34.38 41.63
CA PHE A 21 4.89 -34.37 40.56
C PHE A 21 5.39 -35.06 39.28
N ALA A 22 6.65 -34.87 38.92
CA ALA A 22 7.24 -35.56 37.77
C ALA A 22 7.28 -37.09 37.97
N LEU A 23 7.59 -37.57 39.19
CA LEU A 23 7.62 -39.00 39.48
C LEU A 23 6.21 -39.62 39.51
N VAL A 24 5.20 -38.88 39.98
CA VAL A 24 3.79 -39.33 39.97
C VAL A 24 3.22 -39.33 38.56
N ALA A 25 3.56 -38.35 37.71
CA ALA A 25 3.18 -38.33 36.30
C ALA A 25 3.85 -39.47 35.51
N PHE A 26 5.12 -39.79 35.80
CA PHE A 26 5.84 -40.89 35.16
C PHE A 26 5.28 -42.27 35.58
N MET A 27 4.91 -42.45 36.86
CA MET A 27 4.28 -43.69 37.32
C MET A 27 2.82 -43.82 36.83
N ALA A 28 2.08 -42.72 36.71
CA ALA A 28 0.75 -42.72 36.10
C ALA A 28 0.81 -43.06 34.59
N GLY A 29 1.78 -42.51 33.87
CA GLY A 29 2.04 -42.82 32.46
C GLY A 29 2.48 -44.27 32.24
N GLY A 30 3.31 -44.82 33.13
CA GLY A 30 3.74 -46.22 33.08
C GLY A 30 2.61 -47.23 33.37
N LEU A 31 1.71 -46.90 34.31
CA LEU A 31 0.54 -47.74 34.61
C LEU A 31 -0.52 -47.68 33.50
N LEU A 32 -0.74 -46.51 32.89
CA LEU A 32 -1.61 -46.37 31.72
C LEU A 32 -1.02 -47.11 30.51
N GLY A 33 0.28 -46.98 30.26
CA GLY A 33 0.97 -47.67 29.16
C GLY A 33 0.90 -49.20 29.28
N SER A 34 1.05 -49.77 30.47
CA SER A 34 0.86 -51.21 30.69
C SER A 34 -0.59 -51.66 30.60
N PHE A 35 -1.56 -50.80 30.94
CA PHE A 35 -2.99 -51.09 30.79
C PHE A 35 -3.40 -51.17 29.31
N PHE A 36 -2.82 -50.30 28.46
CA PHE A 36 -3.07 -50.29 27.01
C PHE A 36 -2.31 -51.37 26.21
N TRP A 37 -1.25 -51.97 26.77
CA TRP A 37 -0.51 -53.06 26.10
C TRP A 37 -1.26 -54.41 26.09
N ASN A 38 -2.13 -54.66 27.07
CA ASN A 38 -2.87 -55.92 27.18
C ASN A 38 -4.20 -55.95 26.42
N PHE A 39 -4.67 -54.82 25.89
CA PHE A 39 -5.91 -54.71 25.11
C PHE A 39 -5.62 -54.12 23.74
N GLY A 40 -4.94 -54.90 22.89
CA GLY A 40 -4.95 -54.79 21.43
C GLY A 40 -4.87 -53.37 20.87
N GLY A 41 -3.65 -52.88 20.65
CA GLY A 41 -3.32 -51.86 19.64
C GLY A 41 -4.15 -50.58 19.69
N VAL A 42 -3.83 -49.66 20.61
CA VAL A 42 -4.24 -48.27 20.45
C VAL A 42 -3.37 -47.66 19.36
N TYR A 43 -4.00 -47.33 18.24
CA TYR A 43 -3.48 -46.40 17.26
C TYR A 43 -3.16 -45.09 17.99
N VAL A 44 -1.89 -44.87 18.31
CA VAL A 44 -1.38 -43.52 18.56
C VAL A 44 -1.22 -42.95 17.15
N PRO A 45 -2.06 -41.98 16.73
CA PRO A 45 -1.76 -41.27 15.51
C PRO A 45 -0.33 -40.77 15.67
N ARG A 46 0.50 -40.94 14.64
CA ARG A 46 1.64 -40.02 14.55
C ARG A 46 1.02 -38.64 14.69
N LEU A 47 1.51 -37.85 15.66
CA LEU A 47 1.33 -36.41 15.60
C LEU A 47 1.91 -36.03 14.26
N ASP A 48 1.03 -35.89 13.29
CA ASP A 48 1.36 -35.35 12.01
C ASP A 48 1.57 -33.88 12.28
N VAL A 49 2.80 -33.43 12.09
CA VAL A 49 3.14 -32.00 12.17
C VAL A 49 2.42 -31.24 11.03
N SER A 50 1.68 -31.94 10.15
CA SER A 50 0.69 -31.38 9.23
C SER A 50 -0.64 -30.92 9.87
N GLN A 51 -0.83 -31.03 11.19
CA GLN A 51 -1.78 -30.14 11.91
C GLN A 51 -1.12 -28.81 12.31
N GLY A 52 -0.12 -28.37 11.54
CA GLY A 52 0.54 -27.09 11.64
C GLY A 52 -0.11 -26.06 10.72
N PHE A 53 -0.24 -24.84 11.23
CA PHE A 53 -0.66 -23.62 10.56
C PHE A 53 -0.24 -23.52 9.07
N GLY A 54 -1.21 -23.57 8.15
CA GLY A 54 -1.02 -23.30 6.70
C GLY A 54 -0.31 -24.39 5.88
N PHE A 55 -0.29 -24.23 4.54
CA PHE A 55 0.35 -25.14 3.57
C PHE A 55 1.68 -24.61 3.02
N MET A 56 2.50 -23.93 3.84
CA MET A 56 3.86 -23.52 3.46
C MET A 56 4.87 -24.57 3.92
N GLU A 57 5.84 -24.85 3.05
CA GLU A 57 6.97 -25.74 3.32
C GLU A 57 8.28 -25.02 2.95
N GLN A 58 9.40 -25.45 3.53
CA GLN A 58 10.73 -25.05 3.05
C GLN A 58 11.30 -26.18 2.20
N PHE A 59 12.08 -25.86 1.18
CA PHE A 59 12.76 -26.89 0.40
C PHE A 59 13.80 -27.63 1.25
N GLU A 60 13.91 -28.94 1.10
CA GLU A 60 14.93 -29.76 1.74
C GLU A 60 16.29 -29.66 1.03
N SER A 61 16.29 -29.24 -0.25
CA SER A 61 17.52 -29.14 -1.06
C SER A 61 17.34 -28.29 -2.32
N GLU A 62 18.47 -27.88 -2.91
CA GLU A 62 18.53 -27.26 -4.24
C GLU A 62 17.88 -28.12 -5.34
N VAL A 63 18.03 -29.44 -5.25
CA VAL A 63 17.45 -30.39 -6.23
C VAL A 63 15.92 -30.32 -6.22
N GLU A 64 15.33 -30.15 -5.03
CA GLU A 64 13.88 -30.03 -4.87
C GLU A 64 13.38 -28.71 -5.46
N LEU A 65 14.00 -27.58 -5.10
CA LEU A 65 13.70 -26.26 -5.65
C LEU A 65 13.80 -26.25 -7.19
N LYS A 66 14.89 -26.80 -7.73
CA LYS A 66 15.08 -26.96 -9.18
C LYS A 66 13.96 -27.78 -9.82
N GLY A 67 13.61 -28.91 -9.21
CA GLY A 67 12.49 -29.75 -9.66
C GLY A 67 11.16 -28.99 -9.66
N PHE A 68 10.92 -28.21 -8.60
CA PHE A 68 9.74 -27.36 -8.45
C PHE A 68 9.66 -26.32 -9.58
N ILE A 69 10.71 -25.53 -9.80
CA ILE A 69 10.77 -24.53 -10.89
C ILE A 69 10.58 -25.19 -12.27
N LYS A 70 11.23 -26.33 -12.54
CA LYS A 70 11.06 -27.06 -13.83
C LYS A 70 9.63 -27.49 -14.07
N ASN A 71 8.95 -28.02 -13.05
CA ASN A 71 7.58 -28.48 -13.18
C ASN A 71 6.63 -27.33 -13.53
N TYR A 72 6.83 -26.17 -12.91
CA TYR A 72 6.06 -24.97 -13.24
C TYR A 72 6.37 -24.44 -14.66
N GLN A 73 7.65 -24.38 -15.04
CA GLN A 73 8.05 -23.89 -16.37
C GLN A 73 7.64 -24.83 -17.52
N SER A 74 7.65 -26.16 -17.30
CA SER A 74 7.34 -27.16 -18.33
C SER A 74 5.85 -27.35 -18.61
N GLY A 75 4.97 -26.92 -17.70
CA GLY A 75 3.52 -26.90 -17.90
C GLY A 75 3.02 -25.81 -18.84
N TYR A 76 3.89 -24.92 -19.32
CA TYR A 76 3.51 -23.67 -19.97
C TYR A 76 3.77 -23.66 -21.50
N ARG A 77 2.80 -23.16 -22.28
CA ARG A 77 2.93 -22.89 -23.73
C ARG A 77 3.00 -21.36 -23.97
N PRO A 78 4.10 -20.82 -24.52
CA PRO A 78 4.36 -19.38 -24.62
C PRO A 78 3.63 -18.71 -25.80
N GLY A 79 2.29 -18.83 -25.86
CA GLY A 79 1.52 -18.46 -27.06
C GLY A 79 0.34 -17.50 -26.88
N VAL A 80 -0.03 -17.10 -25.66
CA VAL A 80 -1.30 -16.38 -25.42
C VAL A 80 -1.12 -15.03 -24.71
N LEU A 81 0.07 -14.68 -24.21
CA LEU A 81 0.21 -13.59 -23.22
C LEU A 81 0.73 -12.25 -23.70
N PHE A 82 0.93 -11.99 -24.99
CA PHE A 82 1.23 -10.62 -25.46
C PHE A 82 0.03 -9.66 -25.32
N SER A 83 -1.17 -10.14 -24.93
CA SER A 83 -2.38 -9.31 -24.79
C SER A 83 -2.85 -9.07 -23.35
N ILE A 84 -2.34 -9.79 -22.34
CA ILE A 84 -2.81 -9.66 -20.94
C ILE A 84 -1.89 -8.77 -20.09
N GLU A 85 -0.59 -8.68 -20.39
CA GLU A 85 0.29 -7.68 -19.76
C GLU A 85 -0.19 -6.24 -20.01
N ASN A 86 -0.90 -5.98 -21.11
CA ASN A 86 -1.53 -4.67 -21.34
C ASN A 86 -2.89 -4.49 -20.63
N LEU A 87 -3.48 -5.56 -20.09
CA LEU A 87 -4.70 -5.50 -19.26
C LEU A 87 -4.41 -5.53 -17.75
N VAL A 88 -3.29 -6.10 -17.33
CA VAL A 88 -2.90 -6.25 -15.91
C VAL A 88 -1.70 -5.36 -15.54
N GLY A 89 -0.96 -4.87 -16.53
CA GLY A 89 0.16 -3.93 -16.39
C GLY A 89 -0.29 -2.49 -16.24
N ARG A 90 -1.04 -2.22 -15.18
CA ARG A 90 -1.24 -0.93 -14.48
C ARG A 90 -2.27 -1.15 -13.37
N GLY A 91 -1.99 -2.10 -12.48
CA GLY A 91 -2.64 -2.20 -11.18
C GLY A 91 -2.11 -1.09 -10.29
N PHE A 92 -2.77 0.06 -10.33
CA PHE A 92 -2.45 1.24 -9.55
C PHE A 92 -2.72 0.97 -8.05
N THR A 93 -1.72 1.25 -7.24
CA THR A 93 -1.70 1.04 -5.78
C THR A 93 -2.45 2.15 -5.06
N ALA A 94 -3.51 1.80 -4.35
CA ALA A 94 -4.28 2.71 -3.51
C ALA A 94 -4.63 1.93 -2.20
N ASP A 95 -4.14 2.39 -1.02
CA ASP A 95 -3.99 1.77 0.35
C ASP A 95 -5.00 2.14 1.48
N ALA A 96 -5.92 1.22 1.91
CA ALA A 96 -7.01 1.23 2.98
C ALA A 96 -7.04 2.36 4.03
N ALA A 97 -8.12 2.63 4.77
CA ALA A 97 -7.87 3.13 6.14
C ALA A 97 -9.00 2.96 7.11
N GLU A 98 -8.57 2.62 8.31
CA GLU A 98 -9.19 3.04 9.54
C GLU A 98 -8.76 4.47 9.84
N SER A 99 -9.75 5.35 10.12
CA SER A 99 -9.59 6.73 10.58
C SER A 99 -8.23 7.39 10.28
N ALA A 100 -8.00 7.75 9.01
CA ALA A 100 -6.88 8.60 8.65
C ALA A 100 -7.16 10.02 9.15
N GLN A 101 -6.90 10.27 10.43
CA GLN A 101 -6.50 11.61 10.82
C GLN A 101 -5.12 11.82 10.21
N THR A 102 -4.98 12.85 9.39
CA THR A 102 -3.66 13.39 9.03
C THR A 102 -2.93 13.67 10.34
N LEU A 103 -1.96 12.82 10.66
CA LEU A 103 -1.20 12.96 11.89
C LEU A 103 -0.44 14.28 11.79
N SER A 104 -0.77 15.19 12.70
CA SER A 104 0.08 16.32 13.01
C SER A 104 1.33 15.79 13.68
N GLY A 105 2.46 15.82 12.96
CA GLY A 105 3.74 15.54 13.59
C GLY A 105 4.02 16.68 14.58
N SER A 106 4.12 16.39 15.87
CA SER A 106 4.44 17.40 16.90
C SER A 106 5.86 17.21 17.39
N ASP A 107 6.85 17.28 16.50
CA ASP A 107 8.24 17.36 16.94
C ASP A 107 8.55 18.82 17.35
N GLY A 108 8.31 19.11 18.63
CA GLY A 108 8.79 20.34 19.26
C GLY A 108 8.26 21.65 18.66
N ASN A 109 6.93 21.80 18.66
CA ASN A 109 6.20 23.08 18.52
C ASN A 109 5.89 23.59 17.09
N VAL A 110 5.98 22.73 16.06
CA VAL A 110 5.53 23.01 14.69
C VAL A 110 4.48 21.98 14.27
N ASP A 111 3.27 22.42 13.91
CA ASP A 111 2.21 21.59 13.36
C ASP A 111 2.39 21.38 11.84
N TYR A 112 2.26 20.16 11.33
CA TYR A 112 2.38 19.88 9.89
C TYR A 112 1.65 18.60 9.48
N SER A 113 1.27 18.49 8.21
CA SER A 113 0.68 17.25 7.68
C SER A 113 1.74 16.19 7.39
N SER A 114 1.47 14.96 7.82
CA SER A 114 2.11 13.76 7.28
C SER A 114 1.56 13.40 5.88
N THR A 115 2.20 12.43 5.23
CA THR A 115 1.61 11.74 4.08
C THR A 115 0.32 11.02 4.50
N ASN A 116 -0.66 10.96 3.60
CA ASN A 116 -1.85 10.13 3.76
C ASN A 116 -1.43 8.65 3.69
N ILE A 117 -1.76 7.85 4.70
CA ILE A 117 -1.30 6.45 4.87
C ILE A 117 -2.47 5.49 5.07
N GLN A 118 -2.19 4.19 4.92
CA GLN A 118 -3.18 3.14 5.05
C GLN A 118 -3.65 2.88 6.47
N VAL A 119 -2.69 2.62 7.34
CA VAL A 119 -2.94 2.19 8.72
C VAL A 119 -2.17 3.13 9.63
N GLU A 120 -2.84 3.64 10.65
CA GLU A 120 -2.20 4.50 11.64
C GLU A 120 -0.96 3.81 12.25
N GLY A 121 0.17 4.53 12.25
CA GLY A 121 1.46 4.02 12.77
C GLY A 121 2.23 3.11 11.81
N VAL A 122 1.75 2.93 10.57
CA VAL A 122 2.40 2.16 9.52
C VAL A 122 2.74 3.12 8.37
N ASP A 123 3.92 3.75 8.42
CA ASP A 123 4.31 4.73 7.42
C ASP A 123 4.68 4.06 6.08
N GLU A 124 4.49 4.80 4.98
CA GLU A 124 4.65 4.35 3.60
C GLU A 124 5.71 5.17 2.86
N ALA A 125 6.40 4.57 1.89
CA ALA A 125 7.41 5.27 1.10
C ALA A 125 6.74 6.24 0.12
N ASP A 126 7.28 7.45 -0.04
CA ASP A 126 6.81 8.40 -1.06
C ASP A 126 8.00 9.12 -1.71
N LEU A 127 7.72 9.96 -2.72
CA LEU A 127 8.69 10.84 -3.37
C LEU A 127 8.93 12.14 -2.58
N VAL A 128 8.04 12.44 -1.63
CA VAL A 128 8.07 13.65 -0.80
C VAL A 128 7.82 13.27 0.65
N LYS A 129 8.69 13.72 1.55
CA LYS A 129 8.52 13.58 3.00
C LYS A 129 8.88 14.89 3.71
N THR A 130 8.34 15.13 4.91
CA THR A 130 8.66 16.31 5.72
C THR A 130 8.67 16.02 7.22
N ASP A 131 9.60 16.64 7.93
CA ASP A 131 9.70 16.65 9.39
C ASP A 131 9.13 17.96 10.00
N GLY A 132 8.41 18.76 9.20
CA GLY A 132 7.89 20.07 9.59
C GLY A 132 8.89 21.22 9.47
N ARG A 133 10.18 20.96 9.29
CA ARG A 133 11.21 22.00 9.05
C ARG A 133 11.85 21.89 7.68
N TYR A 134 12.03 20.67 7.20
CA TYR A 134 12.61 20.30 5.93
C TYR A 134 11.61 19.50 5.10
N ILE A 135 11.67 19.69 3.79
CA ILE A 135 11.05 18.83 2.79
C ILE A 135 12.16 18.06 2.09
N TYR A 136 11.97 16.75 1.98
CA TYR A 136 12.84 15.82 1.27
C TYR A 136 12.13 15.46 -0.03
N LEU A 137 12.74 15.80 -1.16
CA LEU A 137 12.11 15.68 -2.48
C LEU A 137 12.97 14.85 -3.42
N VAL A 138 12.41 13.76 -3.93
CA VAL A 138 13.00 12.96 -4.99
C VAL A 138 12.84 13.66 -6.34
N LYS A 139 13.95 13.85 -7.06
CA LYS A 139 13.97 14.27 -8.47
C LYS A 139 15.02 13.48 -9.24
N ASN A 140 14.55 12.57 -10.10
CA ASN A 140 15.36 11.69 -10.94
C ASN A 140 16.34 10.83 -10.12
N THR A 141 17.61 11.25 -10.05
CA THR A 141 18.69 10.54 -9.37
C THR A 141 19.11 11.18 -8.05
N LYS A 142 18.42 12.25 -7.65
CA LYS A 142 18.73 13.04 -6.47
C LYS A 142 17.60 13.06 -5.46
N VAL A 143 17.98 13.16 -4.19
CA VAL A 143 17.11 13.59 -3.11
C VAL A 143 17.54 15.01 -2.71
N TYR A 144 16.66 15.98 -2.82
CA TYR A 144 16.89 17.35 -2.38
C TYR A 144 16.40 17.51 -0.95
N ILE A 145 17.19 18.19 -0.12
CA ILE A 145 16.81 18.56 1.24
C ILE A 145 16.58 20.07 1.24
N ILE A 146 15.31 20.46 1.39
CA ILE A 146 14.86 21.84 1.30
C ILE A 146 14.45 22.31 2.68
N ARG A 147 15.10 23.34 3.22
CA ARG A 147 14.57 24.03 4.39
C ARG A 147 13.32 24.77 3.95
N CYS A 148 12.23 24.59 4.68
CA CYS A 148 10.91 25.08 4.26
C CYS A 148 10.15 25.82 5.36
N TYR A 149 10.63 25.73 6.61
CA TYR A 149 10.11 26.49 7.75
C TYR A 149 11.25 27.16 8.55
N PRO A 150 11.12 28.46 8.92
CA PRO A 150 10.05 29.39 8.52
C PRO A 150 10.04 29.64 7.00
N PRO A 151 8.88 29.96 6.39
CA PRO A 151 8.72 29.96 4.94
C PRO A 151 9.56 31.02 4.22
N GLU A 152 9.91 32.13 4.87
CA GLU A 152 10.74 33.19 4.30
C GLU A 152 12.22 32.77 4.16
N GLU A 153 12.62 31.71 4.85
CA GLU A 153 13.97 31.12 4.79
C GLU A 153 14.03 29.89 3.87
N ALA A 154 13.01 29.70 3.03
CA ALA A 154 12.91 28.52 2.17
C ALA A 154 14.04 28.48 1.14
N GLU A 155 14.85 27.41 1.18
CA GLU A 155 15.98 27.21 0.28
C GLU A 155 16.38 25.74 0.18
N VAL A 156 17.01 25.37 -0.94
CA VAL A 156 17.69 24.07 -1.05
C VAL A 156 18.95 24.12 -0.20
N VAL A 157 19.00 23.30 0.85
CA VAL A 157 20.14 23.22 1.78
C VAL A 157 21.21 22.28 1.26
N SER A 158 20.81 21.13 0.74
CA SER A 158 21.72 20.15 0.14
C SER A 158 20.99 19.25 -0.86
N SER A 159 21.75 18.41 -1.57
CA SER A 159 21.20 17.34 -2.40
C SER A 159 22.09 16.11 -2.34
N ILE A 160 21.49 14.94 -2.26
CA ILE A 160 22.16 13.63 -2.28
C ILE A 160 22.02 13.05 -3.68
N GLU A 161 23.14 12.84 -4.37
CA GLU A 161 23.18 12.20 -5.70
C GLU A 161 23.41 10.69 -5.57
N GLN A 162 22.47 9.89 -6.05
CA GLN A 162 22.61 8.43 -6.09
C GLN A 162 23.32 7.96 -7.36
N GLY A 163 23.30 8.75 -8.45
CA GLY A 163 23.82 8.34 -9.76
C GLY A 163 22.95 7.30 -10.49
N VAL A 164 21.81 6.95 -9.89
CA VAL A 164 20.78 6.03 -10.39
C VAL A 164 19.41 6.57 -10.02
N ARG A 165 18.35 6.07 -10.66
CA ARG A 165 16.99 6.54 -10.39
C ARG A 165 16.61 6.22 -8.94
N VAL A 166 16.14 7.23 -8.23
CA VAL A 166 15.53 7.10 -6.90
C VAL A 166 14.05 6.80 -7.06
N ASP A 167 13.56 5.79 -6.36
CA ASP A 167 12.17 5.36 -6.45
C ASP A 167 11.31 5.94 -5.33
N SER A 168 11.81 5.95 -4.09
CA SER A 168 11.06 6.43 -2.93
C SER A 168 11.96 6.67 -1.72
N ILE A 169 11.44 7.38 -0.71
CA ILE A 169 12.14 7.73 0.53
C ILE A 169 11.26 7.57 1.78
N TYR A 170 11.94 7.44 2.93
CA TYR A 170 11.38 7.61 4.27
C TYR A 170 12.18 8.62 5.07
N ILE A 171 11.54 9.25 6.05
CA ILE A 171 12.22 9.97 7.12
C ILE A 171 11.69 9.52 8.46
N SER A 172 12.56 9.44 9.46
CA SER A 172 12.18 9.17 10.85
C SER A 172 13.30 9.62 11.79
N GLY A 173 13.01 10.63 12.62
CA GLY A 173 14.04 11.34 13.37
C GLY A 173 15.16 11.84 12.45
N ASP A 174 16.40 11.59 12.85
CA ASP A 174 17.59 11.99 12.08
C ASP A 174 17.96 10.99 10.97
N LYS A 175 17.02 10.17 10.47
CA LYS A 175 17.28 9.16 9.44
C LYS A 175 16.49 9.42 8.17
N LEU A 176 17.17 9.31 7.03
CA LEU A 176 16.60 9.29 5.69
C LEU A 176 16.91 7.94 5.02
N VAL A 177 15.89 7.21 4.61
CA VAL A 177 16.05 5.99 3.81
C VAL A 177 15.78 6.30 2.35
N VAL A 178 16.63 5.81 1.45
CA VAL A 178 16.51 6.01 0.00
C VAL A 178 16.51 4.67 -0.72
N PHE A 179 15.44 4.40 -1.45
CA PHE A 179 15.33 3.27 -2.38
C PHE A 179 15.69 3.71 -3.79
N SER A 180 16.58 2.96 -4.45
CA SER A 180 17.01 3.26 -5.84
C SER A 180 17.05 2.02 -6.71
N TYR A 181 16.71 2.20 -7.99
CA TYR A 181 16.70 1.15 -8.99
C TYR A 181 18.02 1.10 -9.78
N LEU A 182 18.64 -0.09 -9.80
CA LEU A 182 19.85 -0.41 -10.54
C LEU A 182 19.49 -1.35 -11.72
N PRO A 183 19.28 -0.82 -12.94
CA PRO A 183 18.95 -1.67 -14.09
C PRO A 183 20.13 -2.55 -14.51
N SER A 184 19.85 -3.74 -15.02
CA SER A 184 20.79 -4.71 -15.63
C SER A 184 21.71 -4.11 -16.69
N SER A 185 21.27 -3.04 -17.36
CA SER A 185 22.06 -2.30 -18.35
C SER A 185 23.03 -1.27 -17.75
N TYR A 186 23.02 -1.08 -16.43
CA TYR A 186 23.84 -0.10 -15.74
C TYR A 186 25.33 -0.47 -15.85
N GLN A 187 26.07 0.29 -16.66
CA GLN A 187 27.51 0.18 -16.77
C GLN A 187 28.14 1.21 -15.82
N GLY A 188 28.44 0.77 -14.60
CA GLY A 188 28.74 1.62 -13.45
C GLY A 188 29.89 2.62 -13.63
N VAL A 189 29.52 3.92 -13.70
CA VAL A 189 30.47 5.04 -13.59
C VAL A 189 30.61 5.52 -12.14
N VAL A 190 29.58 5.35 -11.30
CA VAL A 190 29.52 5.87 -9.92
C VAL A 190 29.81 4.80 -8.84
N ARG A 191 29.60 3.52 -9.18
CA ARG A 191 29.79 2.34 -8.29
C ARG A 191 30.45 1.17 -9.05
N PRO A 192 31.74 1.27 -9.39
CA PRO A 192 32.45 0.23 -10.18
C PRO A 192 32.53 -1.13 -9.49
N GLU A 193 32.33 -1.19 -8.17
CA GLU A 193 32.30 -2.40 -7.36
C GLU A 193 31.01 -3.22 -7.48
N ILE A 194 29.94 -2.63 -8.03
CA ILE A 194 28.67 -3.32 -8.26
C ILE A 194 28.61 -3.74 -9.73
N VAL A 195 28.84 -5.02 -10.00
CA VAL A 195 28.59 -5.59 -11.33
C VAL A 195 27.10 -5.85 -11.47
N VAL A 196 26.44 -5.10 -12.36
CA VAL A 196 25.02 -5.24 -12.61
C VAL A 196 24.84 -6.18 -13.80
N GLY A 197 24.52 -7.45 -13.53
CA GLY A 197 24.19 -8.48 -14.53
C GLY A 197 22.70 -8.84 -14.58
N SER A 198 21.95 -8.30 -13.61
CA SER A 198 20.51 -8.46 -13.37
C SER A 198 20.00 -7.15 -12.77
N ASP A 199 18.70 -6.91 -12.83
CA ASP A 199 18.08 -5.76 -12.16
C ASP A 199 18.25 -5.90 -10.63
N LYS A 200 18.59 -4.80 -9.96
CA LYS A 200 18.87 -4.74 -8.52
C LYS A 200 18.18 -3.54 -7.87
N THR A 201 18.02 -3.62 -6.55
CA THR A 201 17.55 -2.52 -5.70
C THR A 201 18.65 -2.13 -4.73
N GLN A 202 18.91 -0.84 -4.59
CA GLN A 202 19.76 -0.28 -3.55
C GLN A 202 18.91 0.37 -2.47
N VAL A 203 19.27 0.11 -1.22
CA VAL A 203 18.70 0.75 -0.04
C VAL A 203 19.82 1.44 0.72
N MET A 204 19.73 2.75 0.88
CA MET A 204 20.70 3.54 1.64
C MET A 204 20.04 4.22 2.82
N VAL A 205 20.65 4.11 3.99
CA VAL A 205 20.25 4.85 5.20
C VAL A 205 21.26 5.96 5.42
N TYR A 206 20.76 7.19 5.51
CA TYR A 206 21.54 8.39 5.77
C TYR A 206 21.22 8.94 7.16
N ASP A 207 22.25 9.38 7.87
CA ASP A 207 22.14 10.32 8.97
C ASP A 207 21.96 11.73 8.40
N ILE A 208 20.88 12.40 8.81
CA ILE A 208 20.48 13.75 8.40
C ILE A 208 20.42 14.72 9.59
N SER A 209 21.06 14.39 10.72
CA SER A 209 21.19 15.30 11.88
C SER A 209 21.88 16.63 11.53
N ASP A 210 22.73 16.64 10.49
CA ASP A 210 23.14 17.84 9.76
C ASP A 210 22.58 17.79 8.32
N PRO A 211 21.41 18.42 8.06
CA PRO A 211 20.78 18.45 6.74
C PRO A 211 21.65 19.05 5.62
N ALA A 212 22.68 19.83 5.97
CA ALA A 212 23.63 20.38 5.01
C ALA A 212 24.71 19.38 4.58
N ASN A 213 25.00 18.37 5.42
CA ASN A 213 26.02 17.37 5.17
C ASN A 213 25.56 15.94 5.54
N PRO A 214 24.54 15.38 4.84
CA PRO A 214 24.09 14.01 5.13
C PRO A 214 25.20 12.98 4.97
N THR A 215 25.27 12.01 5.88
CA THR A 215 26.27 10.93 5.85
C THR A 215 25.61 9.57 5.71
N VAL A 216 26.25 8.65 4.97
CA VAL A 216 25.75 7.29 4.81
C VAL A 216 26.08 6.48 6.06
N ASP A 217 25.04 5.92 6.68
CA ASP A 217 25.18 4.97 7.78
C ASP A 217 25.25 3.53 7.26
N ARG A 218 24.33 3.18 6.35
CA ARG A 218 24.20 1.82 5.81
C ARG A 218 23.91 1.81 4.32
N GLU A 219 24.45 0.81 3.64
CA GLU A 219 24.21 0.53 2.22
C GLU A 219 23.93 -0.96 2.02
N PHE A 220 22.80 -1.25 1.39
CA PHE A 220 22.42 -2.57 0.93
C PHE A 220 22.18 -2.56 -0.56
N VAL A 221 22.50 -3.68 -1.22
CA VAL A 221 22.12 -3.94 -2.60
C VAL A 221 21.55 -5.33 -2.70
N MET A 222 20.33 -5.46 -3.18
CA MET A 222 19.64 -6.75 -3.33
C MET A 222 19.35 -7.03 -4.79
N ASP A 223 19.44 -8.29 -5.20
CA ASP A 223 18.86 -8.72 -6.47
C ASP A 223 17.36 -8.42 -6.50
N GLY A 224 16.89 -7.89 -7.64
CA GLY A 224 15.48 -7.74 -7.92
C GLY A 224 14.94 -6.33 -7.79
N HIS A 225 13.62 -6.24 -7.90
CA HIS A 225 12.87 -5.00 -7.91
C HIS A 225 12.24 -4.74 -6.55
N TYR A 226 12.38 -3.51 -6.07
CA TYR A 226 11.60 -2.99 -4.97
C TYR A 226 10.11 -3.09 -5.29
N PHE A 227 9.36 -3.80 -4.44
CA PHE A 227 7.93 -3.95 -4.58
C PHE A 227 7.17 -2.96 -3.70
N ASN A 228 7.40 -3.02 -2.38
CA ASN A 228 6.78 -2.11 -1.41
C ASN A 228 7.51 -2.20 -0.06
N SER A 229 7.20 -1.30 0.87
CA SER A 229 7.72 -1.29 2.23
C SER A 229 6.80 -0.58 3.21
N ARG A 230 7.03 -0.80 4.51
CA ARG A 230 6.42 -0.07 5.62
C ARG A 230 7.44 0.22 6.71
N LEU A 231 7.36 1.42 7.28
CA LEU A 231 8.11 1.80 8.48
C LEU A 231 7.17 1.78 9.69
N ILE A 232 7.46 0.94 10.67
CA ILE A 232 6.67 0.78 11.89
C ILE A 232 7.60 0.99 13.09
N GLY A 233 7.42 2.11 13.79
CA GLY A 233 8.37 2.55 14.82
C GLY A 233 9.76 2.76 14.21
N GLU A 234 10.74 2.01 14.69
CA GLU A 234 12.14 2.07 14.23
C GLU A 234 12.47 1.04 13.14
N TYR A 235 11.53 0.13 12.81
CA TYR A 235 11.77 -0.96 11.89
C TYR A 235 11.15 -0.71 10.52
N LEU A 236 12.01 -0.70 9.50
CA LEU A 236 11.63 -0.73 8.10
C LEU A 236 11.50 -2.18 7.64
N TYR A 237 10.32 -2.55 7.17
CA TYR A 237 10.04 -3.81 6.49
C TYR A 237 9.90 -3.52 5.00
N PHE A 238 10.73 -4.11 4.16
CA PHE A 238 10.68 -3.90 2.72
C PHE A 238 10.74 -5.21 1.95
N ILE A 239 10.11 -5.22 0.78
CA ILE A 239 9.90 -6.40 -0.02
C ILE A 239 10.58 -6.23 -1.37
N ILE A 240 11.47 -7.16 -1.70
CA ILE A 240 12.13 -7.25 -2.99
C ILE A 240 11.63 -8.48 -3.74
N LYS A 241 11.33 -8.32 -5.03
CA LYS A 241 10.85 -9.38 -5.91
C LYS A 241 11.84 -9.72 -7.01
N ASN A 242 12.03 -11.02 -7.25
CA ASN A 242 12.90 -11.56 -8.28
C ASN A 242 12.21 -12.67 -9.06
N PRO A 243 12.32 -12.72 -10.39
CA PRO A 243 11.82 -13.86 -11.14
C PRO A 243 12.55 -15.14 -10.72
N ALA A 244 11.81 -16.23 -10.50
CA ALA A 244 12.39 -17.53 -10.23
C ALA A 244 12.58 -18.31 -11.54
N TYR A 245 13.84 -18.55 -11.92
CA TYR A 245 14.18 -19.26 -13.14
C TYR A 245 15.47 -20.06 -13.01
N LEU A 246 15.73 -20.90 -14.01
CA LEU A 246 16.95 -21.69 -14.11
C LEU A 246 17.89 -21.07 -15.14
N ASN A 247 19.17 -20.96 -14.78
CA ASN A 247 20.24 -20.62 -15.69
C ASN A 247 21.22 -21.79 -15.78
N GLU A 248 21.51 -22.26 -17.00
CA GLU A 248 22.34 -23.46 -17.22
C GLU A 248 21.91 -24.66 -16.35
N ASP A 249 20.59 -24.85 -16.23
CA ASP A 249 19.92 -25.84 -15.37
C ASP A 249 19.96 -25.60 -13.85
N GLU A 250 20.61 -24.56 -13.32
CA GLU A 250 20.64 -24.28 -11.88
C GLU A 250 19.73 -23.10 -11.47
N PRO A 251 19.08 -23.16 -10.29
CA PRO A 251 18.22 -22.08 -9.81
C PRO A 251 19.03 -20.82 -9.55
N VAL A 252 18.56 -19.69 -10.06
CA VAL A 252 19.17 -18.38 -9.78
C VAL A 252 18.61 -17.87 -8.45
N MET A 253 19.45 -17.89 -7.42
CA MET A 253 19.08 -17.47 -6.07
C MET A 253 19.23 -15.95 -5.88
N PRO A 254 18.32 -15.29 -5.13
CA PRO A 254 18.50 -13.90 -4.77
C PRO A 254 19.74 -13.69 -3.90
N THR A 255 20.50 -12.64 -4.18
CA THR A 255 21.65 -12.24 -3.36
C THR A 255 21.45 -10.88 -2.71
N ILE A 256 22.05 -10.73 -1.53
CA ILE A 256 22.04 -9.53 -0.71
C ILE A 256 23.49 -9.11 -0.48
N ARG A 257 23.80 -7.85 -0.75
CA ARG A 257 25.04 -7.21 -0.40
C ARG A 257 24.84 -6.29 0.78
N GLU A 258 25.63 -6.47 1.82
CA GLU A 258 25.75 -5.52 2.93
C GLU A 258 27.20 -5.02 2.98
N GLY A 259 27.38 -3.70 2.80
CA GLY A 259 28.72 -3.11 2.71
C GLY A 259 29.54 -3.69 1.56
N LYS A 260 30.45 -4.64 1.81
CA LYS A 260 31.28 -5.30 0.78
C LYS A 260 31.03 -6.79 0.63
N GLU A 261 30.21 -7.37 1.50
CA GLU A 261 29.97 -8.81 1.55
C GLU A 261 28.69 -9.14 0.79
N TRP A 262 28.73 -10.20 -0.01
CA TRP A 262 27.57 -10.75 -0.71
C TRP A 262 27.18 -12.07 -0.07
N THR A 263 25.90 -12.22 0.21
CA THR A 263 25.29 -13.42 0.74
C THR A 263 24.21 -13.88 -0.24
N SER A 264 24.24 -15.16 -0.62
CA SER A 264 23.16 -15.79 -1.37
C SER A 264 22.16 -16.37 -0.39
N ILE A 265 20.87 -16.23 -0.69
CA ILE A 265 19.83 -16.95 0.04
C ILE A 265 19.95 -18.43 -0.31
N GLU A 266 19.96 -19.30 0.70
CA GLU A 266 20.09 -20.74 0.49
C GLU A 266 18.74 -21.33 0.03
N PRO A 267 18.71 -22.34 -0.87
CA PRO A 267 17.47 -22.98 -1.28
C PRO A 267 16.61 -23.47 -0.12
N THR A 268 17.24 -23.93 0.96
CA THR A 268 16.56 -24.45 2.16
C THR A 268 15.93 -23.38 3.05
N GLU A 269 16.21 -22.11 2.78
CA GLU A 269 15.61 -20.97 3.50
C GLU A 269 14.36 -20.44 2.78
N VAL A 270 14.09 -20.92 1.56
CA VAL A 270 12.95 -20.47 0.76
C VAL A 270 11.69 -21.23 1.14
N TRP A 271 10.68 -20.49 1.61
CA TRP A 271 9.32 -20.99 1.83
C TRP A 271 8.56 -21.07 0.50
N TYR A 272 7.72 -22.07 0.31
CA TYR A 272 6.89 -22.21 -0.87
C TYR A 272 5.54 -22.84 -0.54
N SER A 273 4.57 -22.65 -1.44
CA SER A 273 3.28 -23.33 -1.36
C SER A 273 2.95 -24.05 -2.67
N ASN A 274 2.29 -25.19 -2.55
CA ASN A 274 1.71 -25.93 -3.69
C ASN A 274 0.43 -25.27 -4.25
N MET A 275 0.02 -24.13 -3.68
CA MET A 275 -1.13 -23.35 -4.14
C MET A 275 -0.80 -22.41 -5.29
N SER A 276 0.46 -22.08 -5.52
CA SER A 276 0.89 -21.15 -6.57
C SER A 276 0.48 -21.64 -7.97
N ARG A 277 0.01 -20.79 -8.87
CA ARG A 277 -0.48 -21.16 -10.23
C ARG A 277 0.01 -20.24 -11.36
N GLY A 278 0.76 -19.20 -11.03
CA GLY A 278 1.25 -18.17 -11.93
C GLY A 278 2.76 -18.25 -12.20
N TRP A 279 3.34 -17.11 -12.58
CA TRP A 279 4.79 -16.96 -12.68
C TRP A 279 5.37 -16.90 -11.28
N LEU A 280 6.37 -17.73 -10.99
CA LEU A 280 6.98 -17.75 -9.68
C LEU A 280 8.00 -16.62 -9.52
N GLU A 281 7.89 -15.91 -8.42
CA GLU A 281 8.83 -14.89 -7.98
C GLU A 281 9.31 -15.20 -6.57
N TYR A 282 10.62 -15.06 -6.32
CA TYR A 282 11.12 -14.92 -4.96
C TYR A 282 10.69 -13.57 -4.42
N THR A 283 9.95 -13.59 -3.32
CA THR A 283 9.51 -12.44 -2.55
C THR A 283 10.27 -12.45 -1.24
N THR A 284 11.28 -11.59 -1.13
CA THR A 284 12.13 -11.49 0.06
C THR A 284 11.67 -10.31 0.90
N ILE A 285 11.17 -10.59 2.10
CA ILE A 285 10.86 -9.59 3.11
C ILE A 285 12.11 -9.38 3.95
N THR A 286 12.57 -8.13 4.05
CA THR A 286 13.70 -7.74 4.88
C THR A 286 13.24 -6.78 5.95
N SER A 287 13.68 -6.98 7.20
CA SER A 287 13.54 -6.02 8.28
C SER A 287 14.88 -5.39 8.63
N LEU A 288 14.83 -4.10 8.91
CA LEU A 288 15.98 -3.27 9.24
C LEU A 288 15.58 -2.27 10.34
N ASN A 289 16.32 -2.24 11.43
CA ASN A 289 16.25 -1.11 12.35
C ASN A 289 17.00 0.07 11.71
N ILE A 290 16.29 1.17 11.44
CA ILE A 290 16.90 2.33 10.77
C ILE A 290 17.67 3.24 11.75
N GLN A 291 17.43 3.07 13.06
CA GLN A 291 18.07 3.85 14.12
C GLN A 291 19.31 3.14 14.70
N ASP A 292 19.34 1.80 14.69
CA ASP A 292 20.49 1.00 15.14
C ASP A 292 21.30 0.47 13.95
N THR A 293 22.48 1.07 13.73
CA THR A 293 23.34 0.71 12.62
C THR A 293 24.06 -0.62 12.80
N ASP A 294 24.17 -1.11 14.05
CA ASP A 294 24.87 -2.35 14.39
C ASP A 294 23.92 -3.57 14.39
N GLU A 295 22.61 -3.36 14.41
CA GLU A 295 21.62 -4.43 14.34
C GLU A 295 21.62 -5.10 12.95
N PRO A 296 21.86 -6.43 12.86
CA PRO A 296 21.79 -7.16 11.60
C PRO A 296 20.38 -7.12 11.01
N ILE A 297 20.29 -7.09 9.67
CA ILE A 297 19.01 -7.29 8.99
C ILE A 297 18.49 -8.72 9.22
N LYS A 298 17.17 -8.89 9.17
CA LYS A 298 16.54 -10.22 9.12
C LYS A 298 15.78 -10.35 7.82
N THR A 299 15.79 -11.55 7.25
CA THR A 299 15.21 -11.82 5.93
C THR A 299 14.44 -13.12 5.93
N GLU A 300 13.27 -13.11 5.30
CA GLU A 300 12.50 -14.32 4.99
C GLU A 300 12.11 -14.29 3.52
N THR A 301 12.33 -15.39 2.81
CA THR A 301 12.09 -15.48 1.36
C THR A 301 11.00 -16.49 1.05
N PHE A 302 10.02 -16.06 0.25
CA PHE A 302 8.87 -16.84 -0.17
C PHE A 302 8.86 -16.98 -1.70
N LEU A 303 8.64 -18.19 -2.20
CA LEU A 303 8.42 -18.46 -3.61
C LEU A 303 6.92 -18.47 -3.91
N LEU A 304 6.44 -17.38 -4.47
CA LEU A 304 5.00 -17.07 -4.60
C LEU A 304 4.66 -16.67 -6.05
N ASP A 305 3.36 -16.59 -6.34
CA ASP A 305 2.89 -16.10 -7.63
C ASP A 305 3.17 -14.60 -7.81
N SER A 306 3.49 -14.21 -9.04
CA SER A 306 3.61 -12.81 -9.44
C SER A 306 2.26 -12.09 -9.39
N GLY A 307 2.30 -10.75 -9.30
CA GLY A 307 1.08 -9.93 -9.23
C GLY A 307 0.38 -10.03 -7.88
N MET A 308 0.94 -9.36 -6.87
CA MET A 308 0.39 -9.33 -5.52
C MET A 308 -0.17 -7.96 -5.17
N SER A 309 -1.20 -7.94 -4.31
CA SER A 309 -1.56 -6.80 -3.46
C SER A 309 -0.96 -6.99 -2.07
N LEU A 310 -0.73 -5.88 -1.35
CA LEU A 310 -0.13 -5.87 -0.03
C LEU A 310 -1.04 -5.12 0.95
N TYR A 311 -1.38 -5.71 2.08
CA TYR A 311 -1.96 -4.99 3.22
C TYR A 311 -1.03 -5.15 4.41
N VAL A 312 -0.80 -4.08 5.18
CA VAL A 312 0.08 -4.15 6.35
C VAL A 312 -0.58 -3.46 7.54
N SER A 313 -0.88 -4.24 8.58
CA SER A 313 -1.23 -3.72 9.90
C SER A 313 0.04 -3.48 10.72
N GLN A 314 -0.08 -2.91 11.91
CA GLN A 314 1.07 -2.73 12.82
C GLN A 314 1.76 -4.05 13.21
N LYS A 315 1.12 -5.20 13.01
CA LYS A 315 1.60 -6.51 13.46
C LYS A 315 1.69 -7.55 12.36
N ASN A 316 1.07 -7.34 11.20
CA ASN A 316 0.98 -8.35 10.17
C ASN A 316 1.13 -7.75 8.76
N ILE A 317 1.84 -8.47 7.90
CA ILE A 317 1.87 -8.27 6.46
C ILE A 317 1.00 -9.36 5.82
N TYR A 318 0.09 -8.95 4.96
CA TYR A 318 -0.74 -9.82 4.13
C TYR A 318 -0.35 -9.62 2.67
N MET A 319 0.21 -10.67 2.08
CA MET A 319 0.52 -10.71 0.64
C MET A 319 -0.59 -11.49 -0.05
N VAL A 320 -1.23 -10.89 -1.04
CA VAL A 320 -2.36 -11.50 -1.75
C VAL A 320 -2.06 -11.61 -3.23
N GLY A 321 -1.77 -12.82 -3.70
CA GLY A 321 -1.59 -13.13 -5.13
C GLY A 321 -2.90 -13.52 -5.79
N SER A 322 -2.98 -13.49 -7.13
CA SER A 322 -4.16 -13.96 -7.87
C SER A 322 -3.83 -15.06 -8.89
N ASP A 323 -4.62 -16.14 -8.89
CA ASP A 323 -4.50 -17.23 -9.88
C ASP A 323 -5.40 -16.96 -11.11
N TRP A 324 -4.93 -16.10 -12.00
CA TRP A 324 -5.66 -15.79 -13.25
C TRP A 324 -7.05 -15.17 -12.99
N GLY A 325 -7.22 -14.45 -11.88
CA GLY A 325 -8.46 -13.77 -11.51
C GLY A 325 -9.55 -14.67 -10.95
N GLN A 326 -9.27 -15.96 -10.68
CA GLN A 326 -10.28 -16.90 -10.17
C GLN A 326 -10.34 -16.94 -8.65
N ASN A 327 -9.19 -16.82 -7.99
CA ASN A 327 -8.99 -16.83 -6.55
C ASN A 327 -7.85 -15.85 -6.18
N SER A 328 -7.87 -15.49 -4.91
CA SER A 328 -6.86 -14.71 -4.21
C SER A 328 -6.20 -15.61 -3.19
N THR A 329 -4.89 -15.84 -3.31
CA THR A 329 -4.10 -16.60 -2.35
C THR A 329 -3.49 -15.65 -1.33
N ILE A 330 -3.83 -15.83 -0.06
CA ILE A 330 -3.47 -14.93 1.03
C ILE A 330 -2.34 -15.57 1.83
N THR A 331 -1.25 -14.85 2.05
CA THR A 331 -0.15 -15.23 2.94
C THR A 331 -0.03 -14.21 4.06
N LYS A 332 -0.22 -14.64 5.31
CA LYS A 332 -0.09 -13.81 6.51
C LYS A 332 1.28 -14.02 7.18
N ILE A 333 2.00 -12.93 7.35
CA ILE A 333 3.30 -12.85 7.99
C ILE A 333 3.19 -11.93 9.20
N ALA A 334 3.50 -12.42 10.40
CA ALA A 334 3.61 -11.54 11.56
C ALA A 334 4.93 -10.78 11.54
N ILE A 335 4.87 -9.51 11.94
CA ILE A 335 6.00 -8.62 12.08
C ILE A 335 6.00 -7.98 13.47
N GLN A 336 7.10 -8.16 14.22
CA GLN A 336 7.23 -7.58 15.56
C GLN A 336 8.69 -7.37 15.93
N GLY A 337 9.09 -6.13 16.21
CA GLY A 337 10.46 -5.82 16.68
C GLY A 337 11.55 -6.36 15.73
N GLY A 338 11.33 -6.20 14.43
CA GLY A 338 12.19 -6.74 13.38
C GLY A 338 11.99 -8.23 13.07
N ASP A 339 11.35 -9.03 13.93
CA ASP A 339 11.05 -10.43 13.60
C ASP A 339 10.04 -10.52 12.46
N ILE A 340 10.25 -11.50 11.58
CA ILE A 340 9.39 -11.85 10.44
C ILE A 340 9.00 -13.31 10.62
N THR A 341 7.72 -13.64 10.65
CA THR A 341 7.29 -15.02 10.92
C THR A 341 6.05 -15.37 10.10
N PHE A 342 6.15 -16.40 9.27
CA PHE A 342 4.99 -16.98 8.61
C PHE A 342 3.95 -17.46 9.64
N ARG A 343 2.67 -17.10 9.43
CA ARG A 343 1.58 -17.47 10.34
C ARG A 343 0.54 -18.36 9.70
N ALA A 344 0.05 -18.02 8.51
CA ALA A 344 -1.05 -18.75 7.89
C ALA A 344 -1.14 -18.46 6.40
N ASN A 345 -1.82 -19.35 5.68
CA ASN A 345 -2.24 -19.16 4.29
C ASN A 345 -3.72 -19.46 4.14
N ALA A 346 -4.37 -18.76 3.21
CA ALA A 346 -5.74 -19.05 2.80
C ALA A 346 -5.96 -18.77 1.31
N SER A 347 -7.15 -19.10 0.82
CA SER A 347 -7.59 -18.74 -0.51
C SER A 347 -9.07 -18.40 -0.50
N VAL A 348 -9.43 -17.32 -1.18
CA VAL A 348 -10.81 -16.89 -1.37
C VAL A 348 -11.08 -16.65 -2.86
N PRO A 349 -12.30 -16.87 -3.37
CA PRO A 349 -12.61 -16.61 -4.78
C PRO A 349 -12.47 -15.13 -5.18
N GLY A 350 -12.10 -14.88 -6.44
CA GLY A 350 -11.94 -13.56 -7.05
C GLY A 350 -10.56 -12.94 -6.87
N TYR A 351 -10.36 -11.74 -7.43
CA TYR A 351 -9.14 -10.93 -7.31
C TYR A 351 -9.37 -9.65 -6.53
N VAL A 352 -8.34 -9.17 -5.84
CA VAL A 352 -8.35 -7.92 -5.07
C VAL A 352 -8.09 -6.74 -6.00
N LEU A 353 -8.83 -5.63 -5.83
CA LEU A 353 -8.60 -4.41 -6.59
C LEU A 353 -7.27 -3.75 -6.19
N ASN A 354 -7.13 -3.49 -4.90
CA ASN A 354 -5.97 -2.86 -4.31
C ASN A 354 -5.97 -3.08 -2.79
N GLN A 355 -5.05 -2.43 -2.14
CA GLN A 355 -4.80 -2.51 -0.73
C GLN A 355 -5.91 -1.82 0.10
N PHE A 356 -6.69 -0.87 -0.44
CA PHE A 356 -7.99 -0.42 0.17
C PHE A 356 -9.07 -1.51 0.23
N SER A 357 -8.89 -2.61 -0.49
CA SER A 357 -9.84 -3.73 -0.50
C SER A 357 -9.53 -4.80 0.55
N MET A 358 -8.67 -4.48 1.52
CA MET A 358 -8.27 -5.38 2.60
C MET A 358 -8.11 -4.58 3.90
N ASP A 359 -8.41 -5.22 5.03
CA ASP A 359 -8.05 -4.68 6.34
C ASP A 359 -7.95 -5.76 7.44
N GLU A 360 -7.54 -5.35 8.64
CA GLU A 360 -7.52 -6.17 9.85
C GLU A 360 -8.24 -5.43 10.97
N PHE A 361 -9.36 -5.98 11.45
CA PHE A 361 -10.18 -5.38 12.49
C PHE A 361 -10.60 -6.43 13.52
N ASP A 362 -10.42 -6.11 14.80
CA ASP A 362 -10.75 -6.98 15.95
C ASP A 362 -10.24 -8.44 15.81
N GLY A 363 -9.05 -8.61 15.22
CA GLY A 363 -8.41 -9.91 15.02
C GLY A 363 -8.84 -10.66 13.75
N TYR A 364 -9.77 -10.12 12.97
CA TYR A 364 -10.21 -10.67 11.69
C TYR A 364 -9.53 -9.97 10.52
N PHE A 365 -9.11 -10.75 9.52
CA PHE A 365 -8.71 -10.23 8.23
C PHE A 365 -9.92 -10.19 7.29
N ARG A 366 -10.18 -9.04 6.67
CA ARG A 366 -11.36 -8.84 5.80
C ARG A 366 -10.89 -8.41 4.43
N ILE A 367 -11.53 -8.93 3.39
CA ILE A 367 -11.06 -8.81 2.02
C ILE A 367 -12.23 -8.72 1.05
N ALA A 368 -12.20 -7.72 0.17
CA ALA A 368 -13.14 -7.53 -0.92
C ALA A 368 -12.51 -7.96 -2.25
N THR A 369 -13.23 -8.78 -3.03
CA THR A 369 -12.73 -9.31 -4.30
C THR A 369 -13.76 -9.18 -5.42
N THR A 370 -13.28 -9.14 -6.66
CA THR A 370 -14.12 -9.27 -7.86
C THR A 370 -13.93 -10.64 -8.48
N LEU A 371 -15.01 -11.35 -8.80
CA LEU A 371 -14.98 -12.60 -9.55
C LEU A 371 -15.72 -12.41 -10.89
N ASP A 372 -14.95 -12.37 -11.98
CA ASP A 372 -15.49 -12.20 -13.34
C ASP A 372 -15.59 -13.55 -14.06
N THR A 373 -16.56 -14.37 -13.67
CA THR A 373 -16.83 -15.65 -14.33
C THR A 373 -18.32 -15.85 -14.59
N TRP A 374 -18.70 -15.78 -15.86
CA TRP A 374 -20.07 -15.91 -16.34
C TRP A 374 -20.76 -17.24 -15.98
N ALA A 375 -20.01 -18.24 -15.52
CA ALA A 375 -20.50 -19.57 -15.16
C ALA A 375 -20.72 -19.77 -13.64
N SER A 376 -20.35 -18.82 -12.79
CA SER A 376 -20.53 -18.92 -11.33
C SER A 376 -21.67 -18.05 -10.84
N GLU A 377 -22.47 -18.57 -9.92
CA GLU A 377 -23.45 -17.77 -9.16
C GLU A 377 -22.76 -16.75 -8.23
N LYS A 378 -21.45 -16.91 -7.98
CA LYS A 378 -20.60 -15.98 -7.21
C LYS A 378 -20.00 -14.85 -8.06
N ALA A 379 -20.40 -14.74 -9.32
CA ALA A 379 -19.89 -13.70 -10.21
C ALA A 379 -20.33 -12.31 -9.72
N GLY A 380 -19.38 -11.38 -9.65
CA GLY A 380 -19.57 -10.05 -9.07
C GLY A 380 -18.56 -9.76 -7.97
N SER A 381 -18.91 -8.80 -7.12
CA SER A 381 -18.12 -8.38 -5.97
C SER A 381 -18.43 -9.26 -4.76
N ASN A 382 -17.42 -9.62 -3.98
CA ASN A 382 -17.54 -10.46 -2.80
C ASN A 382 -16.80 -9.80 -1.63
N VAL A 383 -17.22 -10.08 -0.41
CA VAL A 383 -16.52 -9.76 0.84
C VAL A 383 -16.35 -11.04 1.63
N TYR A 384 -15.14 -11.30 2.11
CA TYR A 384 -14.84 -12.43 2.97
C TYR A 384 -14.24 -11.94 4.28
N VAL A 385 -14.54 -12.65 5.35
CA VAL A 385 -14.01 -12.43 6.69
C VAL A 385 -13.31 -13.70 7.14
N LEU A 386 -12.04 -13.59 7.52
CA LEU A 386 -11.20 -14.68 7.96
C LEU A 386 -10.70 -14.39 9.38
N ASP A 387 -10.59 -15.43 10.20
CA ASP A 387 -10.09 -15.30 11.57
C ASP A 387 -8.56 -15.10 11.65
N GLU A 388 -8.01 -15.09 12.87
CA GLU A 388 -6.58 -14.90 13.09
C GLU A 388 -5.71 -15.96 12.38
N GLY A 389 -6.23 -17.18 12.24
CA GLY A 389 -5.61 -18.32 11.56
C GLY A 389 -5.85 -18.35 10.04
N LEU A 390 -6.53 -17.32 9.51
CA LEU A 390 -7.05 -17.25 8.14
C LEU A 390 -8.07 -18.36 7.81
N GLU A 391 -8.82 -18.87 8.78
CA GLU A 391 -9.99 -19.71 8.50
C GLU A 391 -11.16 -18.80 8.08
N LEU A 392 -11.84 -19.15 6.99
CA LEU A 392 -13.00 -18.40 6.51
C LEU A 392 -14.16 -18.54 7.49
N VAL A 393 -14.61 -17.44 8.09
CA VAL A 393 -15.70 -17.41 9.08
C VAL A 393 -16.99 -16.82 8.53
N GLY A 394 -16.91 -15.88 7.58
CA GLY A 394 -18.07 -15.26 6.96
C GLY A 394 -17.83 -14.85 5.51
N SER A 395 -18.90 -14.81 4.72
CA SER A 395 -18.83 -14.37 3.34
C SER A 395 -20.12 -13.72 2.87
N LEU A 396 -19.96 -12.74 1.99
CA LEU A 396 -21.03 -12.06 1.26
C LEU A 396 -20.64 -12.09 -0.22
N GLU A 397 -21.33 -12.89 -1.03
CA GLU A 397 -20.91 -13.20 -2.39
C GLU A 397 -21.92 -12.74 -3.45
N GLY A 398 -21.46 -12.48 -4.68
CA GLY A 398 -22.32 -12.18 -5.83
C GLY A 398 -22.99 -10.81 -5.79
N LEU A 399 -22.36 -9.81 -5.15
CA LEU A 399 -22.82 -8.43 -5.18
C LEU A 399 -22.62 -7.83 -6.57
N ALA A 400 -23.61 -7.08 -7.05
CA ALA A 400 -23.58 -6.43 -8.38
C ALA A 400 -23.04 -7.34 -9.51
N PRO A 401 -23.74 -8.43 -9.88
CA PRO A 401 -23.26 -9.38 -10.89
C PRO A 401 -22.94 -8.70 -12.23
N GLY A 402 -21.73 -8.93 -12.74
CA GLY A 402 -21.25 -8.34 -14.00
C GLY A 402 -20.67 -6.93 -13.86
N GLU A 403 -20.52 -6.43 -12.64
CA GLU A 403 -19.76 -5.23 -12.29
C GLU A 403 -18.46 -5.61 -11.57
N GLN A 404 -17.49 -4.69 -11.56
CA GLN A 404 -16.22 -4.86 -10.87
C GLN A 404 -16.10 -3.83 -9.75
N ILE A 405 -15.33 -4.13 -8.70
CA ILE A 405 -15.03 -3.17 -7.64
C ILE A 405 -14.14 -2.06 -8.21
N TYR A 406 -14.53 -0.80 -7.99
CA TYR A 406 -13.78 0.40 -8.35
C TYR A 406 -13.18 1.12 -7.14
N SER A 407 -13.79 0.94 -5.97
CA SER A 407 -13.24 1.37 -4.69
C SER A 407 -13.78 0.51 -3.57
N ALA A 408 -13.00 0.40 -2.51
CA ALA A 408 -13.38 -0.27 -1.27
C ALA A 408 -12.89 0.57 -0.09
N ARG A 409 -13.61 0.53 1.03
CA ARG A 409 -13.14 1.12 2.27
C ARG A 409 -13.71 0.38 3.46
N PHE A 410 -12.84 -0.11 4.34
CA PHE A 410 -13.22 -0.68 5.62
C PHE A 410 -13.12 0.39 6.71
N MET A 411 -14.11 0.46 7.59
CA MET A 411 -14.17 1.42 8.70
C MET A 411 -14.85 0.77 9.90
N GLY A 412 -14.06 0.39 10.91
CA GLY A 412 -14.59 -0.28 12.10
C GLY A 412 -15.42 -1.49 11.70
N GLU A 413 -16.67 -1.56 12.13
CA GLU A 413 -17.59 -2.67 11.85
C GLU A 413 -18.20 -2.66 10.43
N ARG A 414 -17.71 -1.83 9.50
CA ARG A 414 -18.36 -1.63 8.18
C ARG A 414 -17.40 -1.74 7.01
N CYS A 415 -17.95 -2.10 5.85
CA CYS A 415 -17.29 -2.00 4.56
C CYS A 415 -18.14 -1.22 3.57
N TYR A 416 -17.50 -0.34 2.81
CA TYR A 416 -18.09 0.46 1.75
C TYR A 416 -17.49 0.03 0.42
N LEU A 417 -18.33 -0.40 -0.51
CA LEU A 417 -17.89 -0.84 -1.84
C LEU A 417 -18.54 0.01 -2.92
N VAL A 418 -17.74 0.37 -3.90
CA VAL A 418 -18.14 1.04 -5.12
C VAL A 418 -17.96 0.05 -6.26
N THR A 419 -19.03 -0.22 -7.00
CA THR A 419 -19.00 -1.12 -8.17
C THR A 419 -19.45 -0.36 -9.39
N PHE A 420 -18.86 -0.64 -10.56
CA PHE A 420 -19.21 0.16 -11.73
C PHE A 420 -19.36 -0.64 -13.02
N LYS A 421 -20.39 -0.24 -13.79
CA LYS A 421 -20.61 -0.59 -15.19
C LYS A 421 -21.22 0.56 -15.98
N LYS A 422 -22.22 1.25 -15.39
CA LYS A 422 -22.90 2.44 -15.95
C LYS A 422 -23.22 3.51 -14.90
N VAL A 423 -23.78 3.06 -13.78
CA VAL A 423 -24.16 3.86 -12.61
C VAL A 423 -23.67 3.10 -11.39
N ASP A 424 -22.97 3.78 -10.49
CA ASP A 424 -22.30 3.18 -9.33
C ASP A 424 -23.25 3.10 -8.13
N PRO A 425 -23.57 1.92 -7.60
CA PRO A 425 -24.01 1.78 -6.23
C PRO A 425 -22.82 1.85 -5.25
N LEU A 426 -22.78 2.88 -4.41
CA LEU A 426 -22.07 2.81 -3.13
C LEU A 426 -22.84 1.86 -2.21
N PHE A 427 -22.33 0.65 -2.00
CA PHE A 427 -22.84 -0.32 -1.03
C PHE A 427 -22.32 0.00 0.37
N THR A 428 -23.20 -0.16 1.36
CA THR A 428 -22.82 -0.19 2.78
C THR A 428 -23.07 -1.60 3.31
N ILE A 429 -22.02 -2.23 3.85
CA ILE A 429 -21.99 -3.62 4.27
C ILE A 429 -21.70 -3.67 5.78
N ASP A 430 -22.52 -4.41 6.52
CA ASP A 430 -22.28 -4.73 7.93
C ASP A 430 -21.25 -5.84 8.05
N LEU A 431 -20.28 -5.62 8.92
CA LEU A 431 -19.25 -6.58 9.33
C LEU A 431 -19.16 -6.66 10.87
N SER A 432 -20.17 -6.17 11.60
CA SER A 432 -20.25 -6.25 13.07
C SER A 432 -20.39 -7.68 13.58
N ASP A 433 -21.04 -8.56 12.79
CA ASP A 433 -21.03 -10.01 12.95
C ASP A 433 -20.10 -10.63 11.89
N PRO A 434 -18.87 -11.05 12.26
CA PRO A 434 -17.91 -11.65 11.34
C PRO A 434 -18.42 -12.90 10.60
N GLU A 435 -19.37 -13.64 11.19
CA GLU A 435 -19.93 -14.87 10.58
C GLU A 435 -21.09 -14.56 9.62
N GLY A 436 -21.69 -13.37 9.72
CA GLY A 436 -22.91 -13.00 9.01
C GLY A 436 -22.85 -11.65 8.31
N PRO A 437 -21.86 -11.39 7.41
CA PRO A 437 -21.79 -10.12 6.70
C PRO A 437 -23.02 -9.89 5.82
N GLU A 438 -23.61 -8.69 5.87
CA GLU A 438 -24.85 -8.37 5.15
C GLU A 438 -24.84 -6.98 4.51
N VAL A 439 -25.58 -6.83 3.39
CA VAL A 439 -25.77 -5.51 2.77
C VAL A 439 -26.84 -4.75 3.53
N LEU A 440 -26.46 -3.61 4.11
CA LEU A 440 -27.38 -2.72 4.82
C LEU A 440 -28.10 -1.79 3.84
N GLY A 441 -27.37 -1.20 2.90
CA GLY A 441 -27.90 -0.17 2.01
C GLY A 441 -27.10 -0.01 0.73
N LYS A 442 -27.67 0.76 -0.21
CA LYS A 442 -26.98 1.17 -1.43
C LYS A 442 -27.44 2.55 -1.89
N LEU A 443 -26.50 3.37 -2.33
CA LEU A 443 -26.76 4.66 -2.95
C LEU A 443 -26.33 4.62 -4.41
N LYS A 444 -27.29 4.78 -5.34
CA LYS A 444 -26.99 4.84 -6.78
C LYS A 444 -26.93 6.29 -7.26
N ILE A 445 -25.77 6.70 -7.74
CA ILE A 445 -25.55 8.03 -8.33
C ILE A 445 -24.76 7.94 -9.64
N PRO A 446 -24.92 8.91 -10.56
CA PRO A 446 -24.03 9.05 -11.71
C PRO A 446 -22.58 9.21 -11.29
N GLY A 447 -21.66 8.71 -12.11
CA GLY A 447 -20.24 8.66 -11.82
C GLY A 447 -19.88 7.53 -10.87
N PHE A 448 -18.60 7.44 -10.53
CA PHE A 448 -18.07 6.48 -9.56
C PHE A 448 -16.93 7.09 -8.75
N SER A 449 -16.64 6.51 -7.58
CA SER A 449 -15.43 6.84 -6.81
C SER A 449 -14.31 5.86 -7.14
N ASN A 450 -13.11 6.36 -7.38
CA ASN A 450 -11.90 5.52 -7.42
C ASN A 450 -11.25 5.42 -6.04
N TYR A 451 -11.36 6.49 -5.26
CA TYR A 451 -10.80 6.58 -3.91
C TYR A 451 -11.88 7.01 -2.92
N LEU A 452 -12.03 6.25 -1.84
CA LEU A 452 -12.90 6.56 -0.71
C LEU A 452 -12.04 6.88 0.53
N HIS A 453 -12.31 8.02 1.15
CA HIS A 453 -11.62 8.50 2.35
C HIS A 453 -12.64 8.88 3.44
N PRO A 454 -12.55 8.34 4.67
CA PRO A 454 -13.35 8.73 5.81
C PRO A 454 -13.09 10.19 6.16
N TYR A 455 -14.12 11.01 6.05
CA TYR A 455 -14.13 12.32 6.70
C TYR A 455 -14.23 12.12 8.23
N ASP A 456 -15.07 11.18 8.65
CA ASP A 456 -15.19 10.65 10.01
C ASP A 456 -15.89 9.27 10.02
N GLU A 457 -16.40 8.82 11.17
CA GLU A 457 -17.11 7.54 11.32
C GLU A 457 -18.41 7.43 10.50
N ASN A 458 -19.01 8.55 10.11
CA ASN A 458 -20.32 8.64 9.48
C ASN A 458 -20.32 9.35 8.13
N VAL A 459 -19.19 9.91 7.70
CA VAL A 459 -19.07 10.65 6.44
C VAL A 459 -17.87 10.16 5.65
N LEU A 460 -18.08 9.91 4.35
CA LEU A 460 -17.05 9.54 3.37
C LEU A 460 -16.86 10.65 2.34
N ILE A 461 -15.62 10.84 1.91
CA ILE A 461 -15.21 11.61 0.74
C ILE A 461 -14.93 10.63 -0.38
N GLY A 462 -15.60 10.77 -1.52
CA GLY A 462 -15.29 10.05 -2.75
C GLY A 462 -14.56 10.95 -3.74
N ILE A 463 -13.42 10.47 -4.27
CA ILE A 463 -12.70 11.08 -5.39
C ILE A 463 -12.82 10.14 -6.58
N GLY A 464 -13.32 10.65 -7.70
CA GLY A 464 -13.61 9.82 -8.85
C GLY A 464 -13.97 10.60 -10.10
N LYS A 465 -14.90 10.04 -10.88
CA LYS A 465 -15.32 10.59 -12.17
C LYS A 465 -16.82 10.74 -12.25
N GLU A 466 -17.26 11.86 -12.82
CA GLU A 466 -18.64 11.95 -13.31
C GLU A 466 -18.78 11.17 -14.62
N THR A 467 -19.99 10.71 -14.94
CA THR A 467 -20.23 9.89 -16.12
C THR A 467 -21.53 10.23 -16.82
N THR A 468 -21.53 10.14 -18.14
CA THR A 468 -22.73 10.20 -18.98
C THR A 468 -22.95 8.85 -19.65
N GLU A 469 -24.12 8.24 -19.45
CA GLU A 469 -24.43 6.94 -20.07
C GLU A 469 -24.37 7.02 -21.61
N SER A 470 -23.81 5.98 -22.24
CA SER A 470 -23.77 5.88 -23.70
C SER A 470 -25.14 5.45 -24.25
N GLU A 471 -25.63 6.12 -25.28
CA GLU A 471 -26.76 5.64 -26.09
C GLU A 471 -26.40 4.38 -26.91
N TYR A 472 -25.10 4.11 -27.09
CA TYR A 472 -24.58 3.04 -27.93
C TYR A 472 -23.81 2.01 -27.09
N GLY A 473 -24.51 1.03 -26.54
CA GLY A 473 -23.89 -0.12 -25.86
C GLY A 473 -24.03 -0.10 -24.34
N ASP A 474 -23.22 -0.93 -23.68
CA ASP A 474 -23.31 -1.16 -22.23
C ASP A 474 -22.13 -0.54 -21.45
N PHE A 475 -21.95 0.78 -21.60
CA PHE A 475 -20.90 1.56 -20.91
C PHE A 475 -21.32 3.03 -20.68
N ALA A 476 -20.51 3.79 -19.94
CA ALA A 476 -20.67 5.23 -19.75
C ALA A 476 -19.37 5.99 -20.06
N TRP A 477 -19.52 7.23 -20.52
CA TRP A 477 -18.42 8.13 -20.84
C TRP A 477 -17.96 8.88 -19.59
N HIS A 478 -16.69 8.73 -19.20
CA HIS A 478 -16.10 9.45 -18.08
C HIS A 478 -15.91 10.95 -18.41
N GLN A 479 -16.32 11.83 -17.51
CA GLN A 479 -16.31 13.28 -17.67
C GLN A 479 -15.27 13.93 -16.74
N GLY A 480 -15.65 15.00 -16.04
CA GLY A 480 -14.82 15.73 -15.08
C GLY A 480 -14.38 14.89 -13.88
N VAL A 481 -13.43 15.42 -13.11
CA VAL A 481 -13.08 14.86 -11.80
C VAL A 481 -14.22 15.20 -10.84
N LYS A 482 -14.71 14.20 -10.10
CA LYS A 482 -15.83 14.35 -9.15
C LYS A 482 -15.32 14.19 -7.72
N ILE A 483 -15.76 15.10 -6.85
CA ILE A 483 -15.63 15.02 -5.40
C ILE A 483 -17.05 14.90 -4.83
N SER A 484 -17.32 13.84 -4.06
CA SER A 484 -18.62 13.62 -3.41
C SER A 484 -18.44 13.46 -1.90
N LEU A 485 -19.38 13.99 -1.12
CA LEU A 485 -19.52 13.70 0.31
C LEU A 485 -20.72 12.78 0.52
N PHE A 486 -20.52 11.67 1.24
CA PHE A 486 -21.56 10.70 1.53
C PHE A 486 -21.80 10.63 3.03
N ASP A 487 -23.05 10.83 3.45
CA ASP A 487 -23.49 10.50 4.81
C ASP A 487 -23.91 9.03 4.85
N VAL A 488 -23.24 8.29 5.72
CA VAL A 488 -23.40 6.86 5.97
C VAL A 488 -23.76 6.60 7.44
N SER A 489 -24.28 7.60 8.16
CA SER A 489 -24.82 7.44 9.52
C SER A 489 -26.05 6.53 9.54
N ASP A 490 -26.98 6.71 8.61
CA ASP A 490 -28.04 5.75 8.28
C ASP A 490 -27.55 4.83 7.16
N VAL A 491 -26.90 3.75 7.60
CA VAL A 491 -26.31 2.70 6.76
C VAL A 491 -27.30 2.01 5.83
N GLU A 492 -28.59 2.00 6.15
CA GLU A 492 -29.63 1.45 5.25
C GLU A 492 -29.97 2.44 4.12
N ASN A 493 -29.79 3.74 4.37
CA ASN A 493 -30.17 4.81 3.47
C ASN A 493 -29.04 5.84 3.28
N PRO A 494 -27.85 5.41 2.78
CA PRO A 494 -26.75 6.34 2.52
C PRO A 494 -27.16 7.43 1.54
N ARG A 495 -26.67 8.66 1.73
CA ARG A 495 -27.04 9.83 0.92
C ARG A 495 -25.83 10.67 0.52
N GLU A 496 -25.87 11.26 -0.66
CA GLU A 496 -24.88 12.25 -1.09
C GLU A 496 -25.22 13.61 -0.46
N LEU A 497 -24.33 14.11 0.41
CA LEU A 497 -24.44 15.41 1.06
C LEU A 497 -24.13 16.55 0.09
N ALA A 498 -23.05 16.40 -0.65
CA ALA A 498 -22.54 17.40 -1.57
C ALA A 498 -21.78 16.73 -2.72
N LYS A 499 -21.75 17.42 -3.85
CA LYS A 499 -21.02 17.01 -5.05
C LYS A 499 -20.38 18.23 -5.69
N LEU A 500 -19.14 18.09 -6.13
CA LEU A 500 -18.43 19.03 -6.98
C LEU A 500 -17.84 18.29 -8.19
N GLU A 501 -18.04 18.84 -9.38
CA GLU A 501 -17.39 18.38 -10.61
C GLU A 501 -16.39 19.42 -11.10
N ILE A 502 -15.21 18.97 -11.52
CA ILE A 502 -14.10 19.81 -11.97
C ILE A 502 -13.75 19.45 -13.42
N GLY A 503 -13.92 20.43 -14.29
CA GLY A 503 -13.68 20.33 -15.74
C GLY A 503 -14.58 19.30 -16.44
N ASP A 504 -14.24 19.03 -17.68
CA ASP A 504 -14.95 18.12 -18.58
C ASP A 504 -14.14 16.84 -18.84
N ARG A 505 -14.63 15.99 -19.75
CA ARG A 505 -13.92 14.81 -20.26
C ARG A 505 -12.51 15.18 -20.74
N GLY A 506 -11.52 14.49 -20.17
CA GLY A 506 -10.09 14.79 -20.35
C GLY A 506 -9.43 15.30 -19.07
N SER A 507 -10.20 15.85 -18.13
CA SER A 507 -9.67 16.22 -16.82
C SER A 507 -9.11 14.99 -16.08
N ASN A 508 -8.13 15.17 -15.22
CA ASN A 508 -7.51 14.07 -14.47
C ASN A 508 -6.94 14.57 -13.14
N SER A 509 -6.68 13.65 -12.22
CA SER A 509 -6.02 13.92 -10.94
C SER A 509 -5.20 12.70 -10.51
N PRO A 510 -3.95 12.90 -10.06
CA PRO A 510 -3.21 11.88 -9.31
C PRO A 510 -4.00 11.25 -8.16
N ALA A 511 -4.85 12.03 -7.46
CA ALA A 511 -5.64 11.57 -6.32
C ALA A 511 -6.69 10.49 -6.67
N LEU A 512 -6.93 10.21 -7.95
CA LEU A 512 -7.78 9.10 -8.39
C LEU A 512 -7.13 7.73 -8.17
N HIS A 513 -5.80 7.67 -8.07
CA HIS A 513 -5.06 6.42 -8.08
C HIS A 513 -3.81 6.41 -7.19
N ASP A 514 -3.49 7.54 -6.55
CA ASP A 514 -2.39 7.69 -5.61
C ASP A 514 -2.89 8.52 -4.41
N HIS A 515 -3.11 7.85 -3.28
CA HIS A 515 -3.66 8.47 -2.08
C HIS A 515 -2.70 9.50 -1.45
N HIS A 516 -1.40 9.45 -1.74
CA HIS A 516 -0.44 10.47 -1.30
C HIS A 516 -0.68 11.85 -1.95
N ALA A 517 -1.40 11.90 -3.08
CA ALA A 517 -1.78 13.15 -3.72
C ALA A 517 -3.02 13.81 -3.06
N PHE A 518 -3.65 13.15 -2.10
CA PHE A 518 -4.81 13.64 -1.37
C PHE A 518 -4.39 14.18 -0.01
N LEU A 519 -4.47 15.50 0.18
CA LEU A 519 -4.27 16.14 1.47
C LEU A 519 -5.62 16.50 2.07
N PHE A 520 -5.92 15.99 3.25
CA PHE A 520 -7.13 16.32 3.99
C PHE A 520 -6.79 16.73 5.42
N SER A 521 -7.53 17.67 5.99
CA SER A 521 -7.47 17.98 7.42
C SER A 521 -8.85 18.43 7.86
N ARG A 522 -9.52 17.57 8.62
CA ARG A 522 -10.84 17.89 9.20
C ARG A 522 -10.76 19.12 10.10
N GLU A 523 -9.76 19.18 10.97
CA GLU A 523 -9.59 20.29 11.93
C GLU A 523 -9.42 21.65 11.24
N ARG A 524 -8.85 21.65 10.04
CA ARG A 524 -8.62 22.85 9.22
C ARG A 524 -9.67 23.06 8.14
N ASN A 525 -10.71 22.21 8.08
CA ASN A 525 -11.70 22.14 7.00
C ASN A 525 -11.04 22.15 5.61
N LEU A 526 -9.92 21.44 5.44
CA LEU A 526 -9.06 21.54 4.27
C LEU A 526 -9.10 20.26 3.44
N LEU A 527 -9.31 20.39 2.14
CA LEU A 527 -9.03 19.35 1.14
C LEU A 527 -8.19 19.95 0.01
N VAL A 528 -7.09 19.30 -0.35
CA VAL A 528 -6.25 19.70 -1.49
C VAL A 528 -5.98 18.50 -2.38
N ILE A 529 -6.24 18.66 -3.68
CA ILE A 529 -5.91 17.65 -4.70
C ILE A 529 -5.26 18.33 -5.92
N PRO A 530 -4.22 17.73 -6.53
CA PRO A 530 -3.72 18.15 -7.82
C PRO A 530 -4.70 17.78 -8.93
N VAL A 531 -4.95 18.70 -9.87
CA VAL A 531 -5.86 18.48 -10.99
C VAL A 531 -5.22 18.99 -12.28
N LEU A 532 -5.28 18.16 -13.32
CA LEU A 532 -5.14 18.57 -14.71
C LEU A 532 -6.56 18.78 -15.25
N GLU A 533 -6.97 20.03 -15.43
CA GLU A 533 -8.33 20.39 -15.85
C GLU A 533 -8.37 20.51 -17.37
N ALA A 534 -9.32 19.81 -17.99
CA ALA A 534 -9.70 19.99 -19.38
C ALA A 534 -11.09 20.63 -19.45
N GLN A 535 -11.29 21.55 -20.39
CA GLN A 535 -12.59 22.18 -20.63
C GLN A 535 -12.97 22.14 -22.10
N ILE A 536 -14.27 22.02 -22.36
CA ILE A 536 -14.87 22.09 -23.69
C ILE A 536 -15.43 23.50 -23.90
N ASP A 537 -15.08 24.12 -25.03
CA ASP A 537 -15.75 25.36 -25.45
C ASP A 537 -17.09 25.01 -26.11
N GLU A 538 -18.19 25.19 -25.37
CA GLU A 538 -19.53 24.90 -25.89
C GLU A 538 -19.87 25.68 -27.17
N SER A 539 -19.20 26.82 -27.42
CA SER A 539 -19.44 27.63 -28.62
C SER A 539 -18.96 26.98 -29.92
N ASP A 540 -18.11 25.94 -29.83
CA ASP A 540 -17.70 25.12 -30.98
C ASP A 540 -18.83 24.20 -31.49
N PHE A 541 -19.94 24.10 -30.76
CA PHE A 541 -21.05 23.20 -31.06
C PHE A 541 -22.34 23.96 -31.40
N SER A 542 -23.12 23.41 -32.33
CA SER A 542 -24.43 23.95 -32.72
C SER A 542 -25.61 23.33 -31.95
N GLY A 543 -25.32 22.46 -30.98
CA GLY A 543 -26.26 21.71 -30.15
C GLY A 543 -25.57 21.20 -28.89
N GLU A 544 -26.13 20.18 -28.22
CA GLU A 544 -25.50 19.57 -27.04
C GLU A 544 -24.12 18.98 -27.39
N VAL A 545 -23.16 19.17 -26.48
CA VAL A 545 -21.81 18.62 -26.61
C VAL A 545 -21.89 17.10 -26.57
N PRO A 546 -21.32 16.38 -27.57
CA PRO A 546 -21.28 14.93 -27.54
C PRO A 546 -20.53 14.42 -26.29
N PRO A 547 -21.07 13.43 -25.56
CA PRO A 547 -20.48 12.97 -24.29
C PRO A 547 -19.11 12.29 -24.46
N ASP A 548 -18.73 11.93 -25.68
CA ASP A 548 -17.44 11.36 -26.04
C ASP A 548 -16.39 12.41 -26.43
N PHE A 549 -16.77 13.69 -26.55
CA PHE A 549 -15.87 14.78 -26.92
C PHE A 549 -14.90 15.13 -25.79
N TYR A 550 -13.63 15.39 -26.12
CA TYR A 550 -12.59 15.74 -25.16
C TYR A 550 -12.37 17.25 -25.09
N GLY A 551 -12.25 17.77 -23.87
CA GLY A 551 -11.82 19.14 -23.61
C GLY A 551 -10.34 19.36 -23.89
N ASN A 552 -9.95 20.63 -24.00
CA ASN A 552 -8.55 21.05 -24.05
C ASN A 552 -8.04 21.34 -22.64
N TYR A 553 -6.77 21.02 -22.36
CA TYR A 553 -6.18 21.36 -21.07
C TYR A 553 -6.10 22.86 -20.87
N VAL A 554 -6.73 23.35 -19.81
CA VAL A 554 -6.80 24.79 -19.47
C VAL A 554 -6.07 25.12 -18.17
N TYR A 555 -5.82 24.13 -17.32
CA TYR A 555 -5.17 24.34 -16.03
C TYR A 555 -4.45 23.08 -15.54
N GLN A 556 -3.32 23.27 -14.86
CA GLN A 556 -2.70 22.24 -14.03
C GLN A 556 -2.22 22.87 -12.72
N GLY A 557 -2.58 22.27 -11.59
CA GLY A 557 -2.18 22.75 -10.27
C GLY A 557 -2.96 22.10 -9.14
N ALA A 558 -2.73 22.57 -7.91
CA ALA A 558 -3.50 22.15 -6.73
C ALA A 558 -4.80 22.94 -6.63
N TYR A 559 -5.91 22.23 -6.44
CA TYR A 559 -7.18 22.80 -6.04
C TYR A 559 -7.32 22.71 -4.53
N VAL A 560 -7.65 23.83 -3.90
CA VAL A 560 -7.80 23.94 -2.45
C VAL A 560 -9.25 24.20 -2.12
N PHE A 561 -9.81 23.37 -1.26
CA PHE A 561 -11.21 23.41 -0.87
C PHE A 561 -11.37 23.62 0.63
N ASP A 562 -12.38 24.41 0.97
CA ASP A 562 -13.06 24.34 2.26
C ASP A 562 -14.03 23.16 2.23
N ILE A 563 -13.87 22.20 3.15
CA ILE A 563 -14.71 20.99 3.20
C ILE A 563 -15.30 20.77 4.59
N SER A 564 -16.61 20.55 4.63
CA SER A 564 -17.35 20.20 5.84
C SER A 564 -18.56 19.33 5.49
N GLU A 565 -19.28 18.84 6.49
CA GLU A 565 -20.54 18.11 6.28
C GLU A 565 -21.62 18.96 5.58
N GLU A 566 -21.48 20.29 5.59
CA GLU A 566 -22.41 21.22 4.92
C GLU A 566 -22.13 21.35 3.42
N GLY A 567 -20.90 21.06 2.96
CA GLY A 567 -20.54 21.20 1.55
C GLY A 567 -19.04 21.24 1.25
N ILE A 568 -18.76 21.41 -0.04
CA ILE A 568 -17.41 21.56 -0.61
C ILE A 568 -17.38 22.90 -1.35
N GLU A 569 -16.50 23.80 -0.91
CA GLU A 569 -16.34 25.13 -1.53
C GLU A 569 -14.91 25.33 -2.01
N LEU A 570 -14.73 25.85 -3.23
CA LEU A 570 -13.40 26.16 -3.76
C LEU A 570 -12.84 27.39 -3.04
N ARG A 571 -11.78 27.20 -2.26
CA ARG A 571 -11.00 28.29 -1.65
C ARG A 571 -10.13 28.98 -2.70
N GLY A 572 -9.49 28.19 -3.56
CA GLY A 572 -8.70 28.70 -4.67
C GLY A 572 -7.84 27.63 -5.32
N LYS A 573 -6.92 28.05 -6.20
CA LYS A 573 -6.05 27.14 -6.95
C LYS A 573 -4.61 27.66 -6.95
N VAL A 574 -3.63 26.77 -6.87
CA VAL A 574 -2.18 27.10 -6.90
C VAL A 574 -1.51 26.34 -8.04
N THR A 575 -0.90 27.06 -8.98
CA THR A 575 -0.20 26.48 -10.14
C THR A 575 1.29 26.79 -10.14
N HIS A 576 2.07 25.83 -10.64
CA HIS A 576 3.49 25.98 -10.94
C HIS A 576 3.74 26.24 -12.45
N ILE A 577 2.68 26.26 -13.27
CA ILE A 577 2.76 26.50 -14.71
C ILE A 577 2.63 28.01 -14.98
N GLU A 578 3.70 28.61 -15.48
CA GLU A 578 3.76 30.04 -15.79
C GLU A 578 3.80 30.34 -17.29
N ASP A 579 3.90 29.30 -18.12
CA ASP A 579 4.06 29.40 -19.57
C ASP A 579 2.89 28.77 -20.35
N ASP A 580 2.95 28.85 -21.68
CA ASP A 580 1.95 28.28 -22.59
C ASP A 580 2.07 26.74 -22.73
N SER A 581 2.75 26.02 -21.81
CA SER A 581 2.97 24.57 -21.93
C SER A 581 1.67 23.78 -22.03
N LEU A 582 0.61 24.21 -21.33
CA LEU A 582 -0.73 23.66 -21.44
C LEU A 582 -1.24 23.70 -22.89
N MET A 583 -1.10 24.85 -23.55
CA MET A 583 -1.53 25.05 -24.95
C MET A 583 -0.74 24.21 -25.96
N ARG A 584 0.44 23.72 -25.60
CA ARG A 584 1.33 22.92 -26.48
C ARG A 584 1.22 21.41 -26.26
N SER A 585 0.56 20.99 -25.19
CA SER A 585 0.57 19.59 -24.73
C SER A 585 -0.20 18.62 -25.64
N GLY A 586 -1.12 19.11 -26.47
CA GLY A 586 -1.90 18.25 -27.37
C GLY A 586 -2.63 17.15 -26.59
N TYR A 587 -2.47 15.89 -26.99
CA TYR A 587 -3.12 14.76 -26.32
C TYR A 587 -2.42 14.29 -25.03
N TRP A 588 -1.20 14.74 -24.74
CA TRP A 588 -0.41 14.26 -23.60
C TRP A 588 0.28 15.41 -22.87
N PHE A 589 -0.20 15.73 -21.67
CA PHE A 589 0.46 16.69 -20.79
C PHE A 589 1.59 16.03 -20.00
N SER A 590 2.76 16.68 -20.01
CA SER A 590 3.90 16.31 -19.17
C SER A 590 4.73 17.57 -18.93
N SER A 591 4.97 17.88 -17.66
CA SER A 591 5.77 19.01 -17.22
C SER A 591 6.46 18.67 -15.91
N GLU A 592 7.71 19.10 -15.73
CA GLU A 592 8.35 19.00 -14.40
C GLU A 592 7.65 19.89 -13.36
N TYR A 593 6.89 20.88 -13.84
CA TYR A 593 6.08 21.77 -13.02
C TYR A 593 4.67 21.23 -12.76
N GLU A 594 4.37 19.99 -13.14
CA GLU A 594 3.13 19.34 -12.72
C GLU A 594 3.09 19.19 -11.20
N VAL A 595 2.15 19.86 -10.53
CA VAL A 595 1.92 19.68 -9.08
C VAL A 595 1.43 18.25 -8.82
N LYS A 596 2.09 17.54 -7.91
CA LYS A 596 1.84 16.12 -7.60
C LYS A 596 1.52 15.85 -6.13
N ARG A 597 2.00 16.71 -5.24
CA ARG A 597 1.83 16.60 -3.79
C ARG A 597 1.49 17.96 -3.20
N SER A 598 0.81 17.91 -2.06
CA SER A 598 0.58 19.06 -1.20
C SER A 598 0.70 18.65 0.25
N LEU A 599 1.22 19.53 1.07
CA LEU A 599 1.30 19.38 2.53
C LEU A 599 1.08 20.75 3.19
N TYR A 600 0.77 20.79 4.48
CA TYR A 600 0.78 22.04 5.25
C TYR A 600 1.85 21.99 6.35
N ILE A 601 2.40 23.16 6.68
CA ILE A 601 3.23 23.40 7.87
C ILE A 601 2.72 24.71 8.48
N GLU A 602 2.22 24.63 9.71
CA GLU A 602 1.53 25.69 10.42
C GLU A 602 0.40 26.28 9.57
N ASP A 603 0.48 27.57 9.26
CA ASP A 603 -0.52 28.30 8.47
C ASP A 603 -0.16 28.41 6.99
N ASN A 604 0.76 27.58 6.49
CA ASN A 604 1.22 27.60 5.11
C ASN A 604 0.93 26.30 4.37
N LEU A 605 0.42 26.42 3.15
CA LEU A 605 0.27 25.35 2.17
C LEU A 605 1.53 25.26 1.31
N TYR A 606 2.03 24.06 1.13
CA TYR A 606 3.15 23.75 0.26
C TYR A 606 2.64 22.91 -0.90
N THR A 607 2.77 23.41 -2.11
CA THR A 607 2.49 22.64 -3.33
C THR A 607 3.79 22.25 -4.00
N ILE A 608 3.88 21.00 -4.47
CA ILE A 608 5.16 20.39 -4.81
C ILE A 608 5.07 19.74 -6.20
N SER A 609 5.99 20.14 -7.07
CA SER A 609 6.29 19.51 -8.35
C SER A 609 7.75 19.05 -8.39
N SER A 610 8.15 18.32 -9.44
CA SER A 610 9.56 17.96 -9.63
C SER A 610 10.44 19.18 -9.95
N GLY A 611 9.85 20.28 -10.41
CA GLY A 611 10.55 21.52 -10.78
C GLY A 611 10.65 22.55 -9.65
N MET A 612 9.67 22.58 -8.73
CA MET A 612 9.62 23.61 -7.70
C MET A 612 8.71 23.25 -6.51
N ILE A 613 8.88 24.00 -5.43
CA ILE A 613 7.94 24.09 -4.30
C ILE A 613 7.42 25.53 -4.25
N LYS A 614 6.10 25.69 -4.17
CA LYS A 614 5.47 26.99 -3.83
C LYS A 614 4.90 26.92 -2.42
N ILE A 615 5.02 28.03 -1.70
CA ILE A 615 4.55 28.20 -0.34
C ILE A 615 3.54 29.33 -0.35
N ASN A 616 2.32 29.04 0.07
CA ASN A 616 1.19 29.96 0.08
C ASN A 616 0.57 29.99 1.48
N THR A 617 0.01 31.12 1.91
CA THR A 617 -0.76 31.13 3.16
C THR A 617 -2.03 30.27 3.03
N LEU A 618 -2.43 29.57 4.09
CA LEU A 618 -3.63 28.71 4.03
C LEU A 618 -4.95 29.49 3.96
N ASP A 619 -4.97 30.73 4.48
CA ASP A 619 -6.18 31.54 4.61
C ASP A 619 -6.69 32.05 3.25
N ASN A 620 -5.77 32.53 2.40
CA ASN A 620 -6.10 33.25 1.17
C ASN A 620 -5.22 32.85 -0.03
N LEU A 621 -4.27 31.93 0.18
CA LEU A 621 -3.36 31.40 -0.84
C LEU A 621 -2.40 32.44 -1.45
N GLU A 622 -2.12 33.55 -0.76
CA GLU A 622 -1.07 34.48 -1.16
C GLU A 622 0.30 33.78 -1.13
N GLU A 623 1.09 33.93 -2.20
CA GLU A 623 2.43 33.35 -2.28
C GLU A 623 3.36 34.05 -1.28
N VAL A 624 3.95 33.25 -0.39
CA VAL A 624 4.94 33.69 0.60
C VAL A 624 6.35 33.53 0.04
N ALA A 625 6.62 32.37 -0.57
CA ALA A 625 7.92 32.03 -1.14
C ALA A 625 7.79 30.92 -2.19
N SER A 626 8.83 30.77 -3.01
CA SER A 626 8.97 29.66 -3.94
C SER A 626 10.43 29.24 -4.08
N VAL A 627 10.66 27.94 -4.23
CA VAL A 627 11.99 27.33 -4.35
C VAL A 627 12.05 26.51 -5.63
N ARG A 628 12.97 26.86 -6.53
CA ARG A 628 13.24 26.07 -7.75
C ARG A 628 14.20 24.93 -7.44
N ILE A 629 13.97 23.78 -8.07
CA ILE A 629 14.69 22.54 -7.78
C ILE A 629 15.58 22.15 -8.97
N GLY A 630 16.89 22.10 -8.73
CA GLY A 630 17.87 21.64 -9.70
C GLY A 630 18.38 22.70 -10.68
N GLU A 631 18.27 23.99 -10.32
CA GLU A 631 18.97 25.09 -11.01
C GLU A 631 20.45 25.21 -10.61
#